data_AF-A0A840F0S4-F1
#
_entry.id   AF-A0A840F0S4-F1
#
_cell.length_a   1.000
_cell.length_b   1.000
_cell.length_c   1.000
_cell.angle_alpha   90.00
_cell.angle_beta   90.00
_cell.angle_gamma   90.00
#
_symmetry.space_group_name_H-M   'P 1'
#
loop_
_entity.id
_entity.type
_entity.pdbx_description
1 polymer ?
#
loop_
_entity_poly.entity_id
_entity_poly.type
_entity_poly.pdbx_seq_one_letter_code
_entity_poly.pdbx_strand_id
1 'polypeptide(L)'
;MAGVIERVGEVLVQILISLDQLAQVLVVGAFYAAGLAPLPPSADETISSYVGRGQQRGARWAGPVAWAIDGLFVLLGAAPGHCRRNVETACTGRAPTA
;
A
#
# COMPACT_ATOMS: atom_id res chain seq x y z
N MET A 1 -27.43 8.69 13.19
CA MET A 1 -26.26 9.42 12.62
C MET A 1 -24.95 8.64 12.76
N ALA A 2 -24.68 7.97 13.88
CA ALA A 2 -23.47 7.14 14.06
C ALA A 2 -23.22 6.14 12.90
N GLY A 3 -24.26 5.41 12.46
CA GLY A 3 -24.12 4.46 11.35
C GLY A 3 -23.92 5.07 9.96
N VAL A 4 -24.27 6.35 9.73
CA VAL A 4 -23.99 7.02 8.44
C VAL A 4 -22.54 7.49 8.41
N ILE A 5 -22.04 8.03 9.52
CA ILE A 5 -20.65 8.47 9.66
C ILE A 5 -19.69 7.29 9.51
N GLU A 6 -20.00 6.15 10.12
CA GLU A 6 -19.21 4.92 9.99
C GLU A 6 -19.14 4.43 8.53
N ARG A 7 -20.29 4.34 7.85
CA ARG A 7 -20.35 3.96 6.43
C ARG A 7 -19.56 4.91 5.53
N VAL A 8 -19.66 6.22 5.77
CA VAL A 8 -18.85 7.21 5.04
C VAL A 8 -17.37 7.00 5.31
N GLY A 9 -16.99 6.71 6.55
CA GLY A 9 -15.62 6.36 6.92
C GLY A 9 -15.09 5.14 6.16
N GLU A 10 -15.87 4.07 6.08
CA GLU A 10 -15.52 2.86 5.32
C GLU A 10 -15.29 3.17 3.83
N VAL A 11 -16.19 3.95 3.22
CA VAL A 11 -16.04 4.38 1.82
C VAL A 11 -14.79 5.24 1.62
N LEU A 12 -14.52 6.18 2.53
CA LEU A 12 -13.32 7.01 2.48
C LEU A 12 -12.04 6.17 2.58
N VAL A 13 -12.01 5.14 3.44
CA VAL A 13 -10.89 4.21 3.53
C VAL A 13 -10.69 3.47 2.21
N GLN A 14 -11.76 2.97 1.59
CA GLN A 14 -11.66 2.30 0.28
C GLN A 14 -11.14 3.25 -0.80
N ILE A 15 -11.60 4.50 -0.84
CA ILE A 15 -11.10 5.52 -1.78
C ILE A 15 -9.61 5.76 -1.58
N LEU A 16 -9.15 5.91 -0.33
CA LEU A 16 -7.74 6.11 -0.03
C LEU A 16 -6.87 4.92 -0.47
N ILE A 17 -7.35 3.69 -0.25
CA ILE A 17 -6.69 2.47 -0.74
C ILE A 17 -6.61 2.48 -2.27
N SER A 18 -7.71 2.78 -2.96
CA SER A 18 -7.73 2.82 -4.42
C SER A 18 -6.79 3.90 -4.99
N LEU A 19 -6.66 5.05 -4.32
CA LEU A 19 -5.71 6.09 -4.73
C LEU A 19 -4.25 5.64 -4.54
N ASP A 20 -3.95 4.94 -3.44
CA ASP A 20 -2.62 4.34 -3.21
C ASP A 20 -2.29 3.27 -4.26
N GLN A 21 -3.23 2.37 -4.57
CA GLN A 21 -3.09 1.38 -5.63
C GLN A 21 -2.89 2.03 -7.01
N LEU A 22 -3.64 3.09 -7.33
CA LEU A 22 -3.43 3.83 -8.58
C LEU A 22 -2.03 4.44 -8.63
N ALA A 23 -1.58 5.08 -7.55
CA ALA A 23 -0.24 5.65 -7.47
C ALA A 23 0.84 4.57 -7.59
N GLN A 24 0.65 3.40 -6.97
CA GLN A 24 1.52 2.23 -7.09
C GLN A 24 1.66 1.80 -8.55
N VAL A 25 0.53 1.60 -9.25
CA VAL A 25 0.52 1.15 -10.65
C VAL A 25 1.21 2.18 -11.56
N LEU A 26 0.97 3.47 -11.35
CA LEU A 26 1.59 4.53 -12.15
C LEU A 26 3.12 4.58 -11.94
N VAL A 27 3.58 4.57 -10.70
CA VAL A 27 5.02 4.68 -10.37
C VAL A 27 5.78 3.40 -10.73
N VAL A 28 5.30 2.25 -10.25
CA VAL A 28 5.97 0.96 -10.50
C VAL A 28 5.82 0.56 -11.97
N GLY A 29 4.67 0.85 -12.60
CA GLY A 29 4.47 0.63 -14.03
C GLY A 29 5.44 1.44 -14.88
N ALA A 30 5.66 2.73 -14.55
CA ALA A 30 6.66 3.55 -15.23
C ALA A 30 8.08 2.99 -15.06
N PHE A 31 8.47 2.58 -13.84
CA PHE A 31 9.77 1.96 -13.60
C PHE A 31 9.92 0.60 -14.29
N TYR A 32 8.88 -0.21 -14.33
CA TYR A 32 8.88 -1.50 -15.02
C TYR A 32 9.02 -1.31 -16.54
N ALA A 33 8.24 -0.40 -17.13
CA ALA A 33 8.33 -0.06 -18.55
C ALA A 33 9.72 0.47 -18.94
N ALA A 34 10.39 1.19 -18.02
CA ALA A 34 11.76 1.67 -18.20
C ALA A 34 12.84 0.62 -17.89
N GLY A 35 12.48 -0.61 -17.48
CA GLY A 35 13.44 -1.65 -17.09
C GLY A 35 14.15 -1.42 -15.75
N LEU A 36 13.66 -0.48 -14.94
CA LEU A 36 14.21 -0.11 -13.63
C LEU A 36 13.61 -0.93 -12.47
N ALA A 37 12.42 -1.52 -12.67
CA ALA A 37 11.81 -2.44 -11.73
C ALA A 37 11.84 -3.87 -12.29
N PRO A 38 12.25 -4.88 -11.48
CA PRO A 38 12.35 -6.26 -11.94
C PRO A 38 11.01 -6.99 -12.03
N LEU A 39 9.93 -6.41 -11.48
CA LEU A 39 8.62 -7.03 -11.37
C LEU A 39 7.53 -6.05 -11.82
N PRO A 40 6.48 -6.56 -12.49
CA PRO A 40 5.37 -5.72 -12.93
C PRO A 40 4.56 -5.20 -11.73
N PRO A 41 3.83 -4.07 -11.88
CA PRO A 41 2.89 -3.61 -10.87
C PRO A 41 1.71 -4.59 -10.72
N SER A 42 0.99 -4.48 -9.61
CA SER A 42 -0.26 -5.21 -9.38
C SER A 42 -1.34 -4.20 -8.95
N ALA A 43 -2.49 -4.22 -9.60
CA ALA A 43 -3.63 -3.37 -9.21
C ALA A 43 -4.13 -3.70 -7.79
N ASP A 44 -3.86 -4.92 -7.32
CA ASP A 44 -4.19 -5.37 -5.98
C ASP A 44 -3.10 -4.99 -4.96
N GLU A 45 -2.16 -4.11 -5.27
CA GLU A 45 -1.02 -3.83 -4.38
C GLU A 45 -0.91 -2.34 -4.06
N THR A 46 -0.78 -2.03 -2.76
CA THR A 46 -0.45 -0.69 -2.29
C THR A 46 1.05 -0.42 -2.39
N ILE A 47 1.47 0.85 -2.36
CA ILE A 47 2.89 1.21 -2.33
C ILE A 47 3.57 0.61 -1.10
N SER A 48 2.94 0.69 0.07
CA SER A 48 3.49 0.17 1.31
C SER A 48 3.70 -1.35 1.27
N SER A 49 2.78 -2.10 0.65
CA SER A 49 2.91 -3.55 0.46
C SER A 49 4.03 -3.91 -0.52
N TYR A 50 4.17 -3.16 -1.62
CA TYR A 50 5.27 -3.34 -2.58
C TYR A 50 6.64 -3.11 -1.95
N VAL A 51 6.76 -2.05 -1.16
CA VAL A 51 7.97 -1.75 -0.39
C VAL A 51 8.22 -2.84 0.65
N GLY A 52 7.20 -3.30 1.36
CA GLY A 52 7.28 -4.41 2.31
C GLY A 52 7.79 -5.70 1.69
N ARG A 53 7.29 -6.08 0.50
CA ARG A 53 7.84 -7.21 -0.28
C ARG A 53 9.28 -6.99 -0.70
N GLY A 54 9.62 -5.76 -1.08
CA GLY A 54 11.01 -5.35 -1.32
C GLY A 54 11.91 -5.61 -0.10
N GLN A 55 11.46 -5.24 1.10
CA GLN A 55 12.20 -5.52 2.34
C GLN A 55 12.34 -7.02 2.62
N GLN A 56 11.30 -7.82 2.38
CA GLN A 56 11.35 -9.27 2.57
C GLN A 56 12.29 -9.96 1.56
N ARG A 57 12.38 -9.43 0.35
CA ARG A 57 13.31 -9.88 -0.70
C ARG A 57 14.75 -9.38 -0.52
N GLY A 58 15.02 -8.54 0.49
CA GLY A 58 16.35 -7.96 0.71
C GLY A 58 16.75 -6.87 -0.30
N ALA A 59 15.78 -6.22 -0.95
CA ALA A 59 16.05 -5.14 -1.89
C ALA A 59 16.64 -3.93 -1.16
N ARG A 60 17.84 -3.48 -1.58
CA ARG A 60 18.59 -2.38 -0.93
C ARG A 60 17.84 -1.05 -0.93
N TRP A 61 17.01 -0.80 -1.95
CA TRP A 61 16.20 0.41 -2.05
C TRP A 61 15.00 0.40 -1.09
N ALA A 62 14.53 -0.77 -0.66
CA ALA A 62 13.31 -0.89 0.12
C ALA A 62 13.47 -0.42 1.57
N GLY A 63 14.66 -0.50 2.15
CA GLY A 63 14.94 -0.02 3.49
C GLY A 63 14.71 1.50 3.64
N PRO A 64 15.39 2.35 2.86
CA PRO A 64 15.21 3.79 2.89
C PRO A 64 13.77 4.24 2.58
N VAL A 65 13.12 3.61 1.59
CA VAL A 65 11.74 3.93 1.21
C VAL A 65 10.76 3.54 2.33
N ALA A 66 10.94 2.36 2.92
CA ALA A 66 10.12 1.93 4.05
C ALA A 66 10.25 2.88 5.25
N TRP A 67 11.46 3.37 5.54
CA TRP A 67 11.66 4.33 6.64
C TRP A 67 10.84 5.62 6.44
N ALA A 68 10.81 6.16 5.22
CA ALA A 68 10.03 7.35 4.89
C ALA A 68 8.51 7.09 5.03
N ILE A 69 8.03 5.96 4.50
CA ILE A 69 6.61 5.59 4.55
C ILE A 69 6.17 5.25 5.98
N ASP A 70 6.94 4.42 6.69
CA ASP A 70 6.68 4.06 8.08
C ASP A 70 6.66 5.31 8.98
N GLY A 71 7.55 6.28 8.74
CA GLY A 71 7.55 7.57 9.44
C GLY A 71 6.24 8.34 9.27
N LEU A 72 5.72 8.42 8.04
CA LEU A 72 4.42 9.04 7.77
C LEU A 72 3.28 8.32 8.51
N PHE A 73 3.25 6.99 8.46
CA PHE A 73 2.23 6.19 9.14
C PHE A 73 2.31 6.32 10.66
N VAL A 74 3.50 6.40 11.24
CA VAL A 74 3.70 6.64 12.67
C VAL A 74 3.18 8.03 13.07
N LEU A 75 3.42 9.06 12.27
CA LEU A 75 2.85 10.40 12.52
C LEU A 75 1.31 10.40 12.46
N LEU A 76 0.72 9.51 11.67
CA LEU A 76 -0.73 9.29 11.59
C LEU A 76 -1.26 8.33 12.67
N GLY A 77 -0.41 7.89 13.61
CA GLY A 77 -0.81 7.07 14.76
C GLY A 77 -0.71 5.56 14.57
N ALA A 78 -0.15 5.07 13.47
CA ALA A 78 0.13 3.65 13.27
C ALA A 78 1.38 3.20 14.02
N ALA A 79 1.48 1.89 14.30
CA ALA A 79 2.67 1.32 14.93
C ALA A 79 3.86 1.20 13.93
N PRO A 80 5.12 1.19 14.41
CA PRO A 80 6.32 1.15 13.56
C PRO A 80 6.39 -0.08 12.65
N GLY A 81 7.11 0.00 11.53
CA GLY A 81 7.28 -1.12 10.62
C GLY A 81 6.00 -1.47 9.87
N HIS A 82 5.27 -0.46 9.39
CA HIS A 82 4.00 -0.63 8.69
C HIS A 82 4.18 -1.42 7.40
N CYS A 83 5.15 -1.05 6.56
CA CYS A 83 5.40 -1.67 5.26
C CYS A 83 5.70 -3.17 5.39
N ARG A 84 6.54 -3.57 6.36
CA ARG A 84 6.90 -4.98 6.56
C ARG A 84 5.75 -5.83 7.11
N ARG A 85 4.92 -5.26 7.99
CA ARG A 85 3.84 -6.00 8.68
C ARG A 85 2.57 -6.12 7.84
N ASN A 86 2.29 -5.14 7.00
CA ASN A 86 1.06 -5.06 6.22
C ASN A 86 1.32 -5.36 4.74
N VAL A 87 2.08 -6.43 4.48
CA VAL A 87 2.26 -6.93 3.11
C VAL A 87 1.01 -7.69 2.71
N GLU A 88 0.17 -7.03 1.91
CA GLU A 88 -1.10 -7.56 1.44
C GLU A 88 -1.23 -7.38 -0.08
N THR A 89 -1.92 -8.30 -0.75
CA THR A 89 -2.55 -8.01 -2.04
C THR A 89 -4.02 -7.72 -1.73
N ALA A 90 -4.43 -6.47 -1.83
CA ALA A 90 -5.75 -5.98 -1.58
C ALA A 90 -6.78 -6.60 -2.53
N CYS A 91 -7.40 -7.69 -2.08
CA CYS A 91 -8.73 -7.55 -1.50
C CYS A 91 -8.54 -7.73 0.01
N THR A 92 -9.16 -6.87 0.82
CA THR A 92 -9.04 -6.76 2.29
C THR A 92 -9.45 -8.02 3.10
N GLY A 93 -9.42 -9.23 2.52
CA GLY A 93 -10.10 -10.41 3.05
C GLY A 93 -11.63 -10.26 3.15
N ARG A 94 -12.15 -9.06 2.88
CA ARG A 94 -13.55 -8.69 2.76
C ARG A 94 -13.84 -8.42 1.31
N ALA A 95 -13.84 -9.47 0.49
CA ALA A 95 -14.64 -9.40 -0.73
C ALA A 95 -16.08 -9.04 -0.29
N PRO A 96 -16.85 -8.26 -1.07
CA PRO A 96 -18.27 -8.08 -0.79
C PRO A 96 -18.93 -9.46 -0.79
N THR A 97 -19.17 -10.01 0.41
CA THR A 97 -20.02 -11.18 0.59
C THR A 97 -21.44 -10.66 0.53
N ALA A 98 -22.16 -11.05 -0.52
CA ALA A 98 -23.60 -10.85 -0.62
C ALA A 98 -24.31 -11.41 0.62
#